data_AF-A0A7S2ENJ0-F1
#
_entry.id   AF-A0A7S2ENJ0-F1
#
_cell.length_a   1.000
_cell.length_b   1.000
_cell.length_c   1.000
_cell.angle_alpha   90.00
_cell.angle_beta   90.00
_cell.angle_gamma   90.00
#
_symmetry.space_group_name_H-M   'P 1'
#
loop_
_entity.id
_entity.type
_entity.pdbx_description
1 polymer ?
#
loop_
_entity_poly.entity_id
_entity_poly.type
_entity_poly.pdbx_seq_one_letter_code
_entity_poly.pdbx_strand_id
1 'polypeptide(L)'
;MSYSINNDGQEWELCKENAAPLERGRNVKTLIRALSSTTESEEERKMNERTIRRYERLVRPSERRAERLAVQQSEGVDNVQAVVEVDEEDPDPLVHWLSYIKFYQDTYPSDTQQQFLLMERCTRSLMPVRKYANDVRFIRVCIIYADKTSCPGDIFKFLNKQKIGSVTALFWIAWAWVAEKGGDYAFAEKIFVKGLSKRAKPVKQLEARQKQFRRRMSRHWLNNSKQQDEDGIDQ
;
A
#
# COMPACT_ATOMS: atom_id res chain seq x y z
N MET A 1 -6.63 10.51 45.79
CA MET A 1 -6.49 11.07 44.43
C MET A 1 -5.17 10.62 43.86
N SER A 2 -5.19 9.70 42.90
CA SER A 2 -4.01 9.42 42.06
C SER A 2 -4.47 9.56 40.61
N TYR A 3 -4.29 10.77 40.07
CA TYR A 3 -4.39 10.99 38.63
C TYR A 3 -3.25 10.20 37.99
N SER A 4 -3.57 9.14 37.24
CA SER A 4 -2.63 8.58 36.28
C SER A 4 -2.30 9.69 35.28
N ILE A 5 -1.14 10.31 35.48
CA ILE A 5 -0.54 11.20 34.49
C ILE A 5 -0.45 10.37 33.20
N ASN A 6 -1.02 10.89 32.10
CA ASN A 6 -0.94 10.29 30.77
C ASN A 6 0.53 10.30 30.30
N ASN A 7 1.32 9.36 30.80
CA ASN A 7 2.74 9.19 30.49
C ASN A 7 2.95 8.77 29.03
N ASP A 8 1.99 8.03 28.47
CA ASP A 8 1.96 7.61 27.05
C ASP A 8 2.07 8.82 26.09
N GLY A 9 1.55 9.99 26.46
CA GLY A 9 1.64 11.19 25.63
C GLY A 9 3.04 11.80 25.60
N GLN A 10 3.73 11.82 26.74
CA GLN A 10 5.10 12.35 26.84
C GLN A 10 6.12 11.40 26.18
N GLU A 11 5.97 10.09 26.36
CA GLU A 11 6.86 9.11 25.72
C GLU A 11 6.70 9.09 24.19
N TRP A 12 5.48 9.28 23.69
CA TRP A 12 5.25 9.46 22.25
C TRP A 12 5.98 10.68 21.68
N GLU A 13 5.89 11.83 22.35
CA GLU A 13 6.56 13.06 21.89
C GLU A 13 8.08 12.90 21.77
N LEU A 14 8.69 12.03 22.58
CA LEU A 14 10.13 11.73 22.54
C LEU A 14 10.54 10.84 21.37
N CYS A 15 9.64 10.01 20.84
CA CYS A 15 9.95 9.01 19.83
C CYS A 15 9.23 9.18 18.48
N LYS A 16 8.35 10.18 18.36
CA LYS A 16 7.50 10.41 17.18
C LYS A 16 8.26 10.52 15.86
N GLU A 17 9.46 11.07 15.87
CA GLU A 17 10.30 11.25 14.67
C GLU A 17 10.81 9.93 14.09
N ASN A 18 10.84 8.85 14.89
CA ASN A 18 11.31 7.53 14.47
C ASN A 18 10.17 6.61 13.97
N ALA A 19 8.92 7.08 14.01
CA ALA A 19 7.76 6.31 13.60
C ALA A 19 7.37 6.61 12.14
N ALA A 20 7.51 5.63 11.24
CA ALA A 20 6.99 5.79 9.89
C ALA A 20 5.45 6.04 9.89
N PRO A 21 4.95 7.10 9.22
CA PRO A 21 3.51 7.38 9.17
C PRO A 21 2.71 6.23 8.53
N LEU A 22 1.54 5.91 9.10
CA LEU A 22 0.60 4.92 8.53
C LEU A 22 -0.80 5.53 8.42
N GLU A 23 -1.45 5.39 7.25
CA GLU A 23 -2.81 5.92 7.01
C GLU A 23 -3.89 5.33 7.94
N ARG A 24 -3.66 4.14 8.50
CA ARG A 24 -4.60 3.48 9.42
C ARG A 24 -4.36 3.82 10.89
N GLY A 25 -3.37 4.66 11.19
CA GLY A 25 -2.88 4.88 12.54
C GLY A 25 -2.07 3.70 13.10
N ARG A 26 -1.59 3.84 14.34
CA ARG A 26 -0.82 2.84 15.08
C ARG A 26 -1.38 2.64 16.47
N ASN A 27 -1.13 1.48 17.06
CA ASN A 27 -1.38 1.28 18.48
C ASN A 27 -0.24 1.98 19.26
N VAL A 28 -0.56 3.09 19.93
CA VAL A 28 0.41 3.94 20.62
C VAL A 28 1.23 3.15 21.64
N LYS A 29 0.62 2.23 22.41
CA LYS A 29 1.34 1.41 23.40
C LYS A 29 2.35 0.46 22.77
N THR A 30 2.00 -0.14 21.64
CA THR A 30 2.92 -1.04 20.89
C THR A 30 4.07 -0.23 20.30
N LEU A 31 3.76 0.95 19.76
CA LEU A 31 4.73 1.85 19.17
C LEU A 31 5.72 2.39 20.19
N ILE A 32 5.24 2.85 21.34
CA ILE A 32 6.08 3.30 22.45
C ILE A 32 6.98 2.16 22.92
N ARG A 33 6.45 0.94 23.12
CA ARG A 33 7.28 -0.22 23.48
C ARG A 33 8.40 -0.48 22.46
N ALA A 34 8.08 -0.42 21.17
CA ALA A 34 9.03 -0.68 20.09
C ALA A 34 10.06 0.45 19.89
N LEU A 35 9.76 1.68 20.32
CA LEU A 35 10.66 2.83 20.16
C LEU A 35 11.44 3.17 21.44
N SER A 36 10.87 2.91 22.61
CA SER A 36 11.49 3.10 23.93
C SER A 36 12.45 1.95 24.30
N SER A 37 12.65 0.96 23.42
CA SER A 37 13.46 -0.24 23.65
C SER A 37 14.98 0.04 23.63
N THR A 38 15.47 0.98 24.45
CA THR A 38 16.91 1.06 24.77
C THR A 38 17.41 -0.18 25.51
N THR A 39 16.51 -1.05 25.98
CA THR A 39 16.79 -2.39 26.50
C THR A 39 15.73 -3.40 26.02
N GLU A 40 15.71 -3.74 24.73
CA GLU A 40 14.98 -4.94 24.29
C GLU A 40 15.58 -6.15 25.03
N SER A 41 14.76 -6.90 25.79
CA SER A 41 15.28 -8.07 26.51
C SER A 41 15.78 -9.10 25.51
N GLU A 42 16.89 -9.78 25.82
CA GLU A 42 17.42 -10.87 24.99
C GLU A 42 16.36 -11.96 24.73
N GLU A 43 15.40 -12.12 25.64
CA GLU A 43 14.25 -13.01 25.48
C GLU A 43 13.24 -12.51 24.44
N GLU A 44 12.92 -11.21 24.45
CA GLU A 44 12.02 -10.58 23.47
C GLU A 44 12.66 -10.65 22.08
N ARG A 45 13.95 -10.35 21.97
CA ARG A 45 14.72 -10.46 20.73
C ARG A 45 14.66 -11.87 20.15
N LYS A 46 14.90 -12.90 20.98
CA LYS A 46 14.78 -14.32 20.59
C LYS A 46 13.34 -14.69 20.20
N MET A 47 12.34 -14.15 20.89
CA MET A 47 10.93 -14.38 20.56
C MET A 47 10.57 -13.75 19.21
N ASN A 48 11.05 -12.54 18.95
CA ASN A 48 10.85 -11.82 17.69
C ASN A 48 11.52 -12.59 16.54
N GLU A 49 12.77 -13.05 16.70
CA GLU A 49 13.46 -13.90 15.72
C GLU A 49 12.70 -15.21 15.41
N ARG A 50 12.19 -15.90 16.45
CA ARG A 50 11.38 -17.11 16.25
C ARG A 50 10.10 -16.81 15.47
N THR A 51 9.48 -15.67 15.74
CA THR A 51 8.27 -15.20 15.04
C THR A 51 8.56 -14.88 13.58
N ILE A 52 9.66 -14.19 13.29
CA ILE A 52 10.15 -13.94 11.92
C ILE A 52 10.36 -15.26 11.19
N ARG A 53 11.11 -16.22 11.78
CA ARG A 53 11.35 -17.54 11.18
C ARG A 53 10.05 -18.31 10.91
N ARG A 54 9.04 -18.14 11.76
CA ARG A 54 7.71 -18.73 11.54
C ARG A 54 7.04 -18.10 10.31
N TYR A 55 7.00 -16.78 10.21
CA TYR A 55 6.40 -16.11 9.05
C TYR A 55 7.14 -16.40 7.76
N GLU A 56 8.47 -16.42 7.77
CA GLU A 56 9.29 -16.82 6.62
C GLU A 56 8.88 -18.21 6.11
N ARG A 57 8.69 -19.19 7.00
CA ARG A 57 8.18 -20.52 6.60
C ARG A 57 6.78 -20.48 6.01
N LEU A 58 5.87 -19.64 6.53
CA LEU A 58 4.49 -19.53 6.07
C LEU A 58 4.37 -18.86 4.69
N VAL A 59 5.23 -17.89 4.38
CA VAL A 59 5.16 -17.18 3.09
C VAL A 59 5.95 -17.89 1.98
N ARG A 60 6.95 -18.70 2.32
CA ARG A 60 7.84 -19.38 1.36
C ARG A 60 7.13 -20.21 0.29
N PRO A 61 6.03 -20.95 0.56
CA PRO A 61 5.30 -21.66 -0.48
C PRO A 61 4.78 -20.73 -1.59
N SER A 62 4.27 -19.55 -1.22
CA SER A 62 3.77 -18.56 -2.19
C SER A 62 4.90 -17.94 -3.02
N GLU A 63 6.08 -17.71 -2.43
CA GLU A 63 7.27 -17.23 -3.15
C GLU A 63 7.73 -18.26 -4.18
N ARG A 64 7.90 -19.52 -3.77
CA ARG A 64 8.32 -20.61 -4.67
C ARG A 64 7.35 -20.82 -5.82
N ARG A 65 6.05 -20.63 -5.57
CA ARG A 65 5.02 -20.68 -6.62
C ARG A 65 5.23 -19.58 -7.66
N ALA A 66 5.47 -18.35 -7.22
CA ALA A 66 5.75 -17.23 -8.12
C ALA A 66 7.07 -17.40 -8.88
N GLU A 67 8.12 -17.88 -8.22
CA GLU A 67 9.42 -18.19 -8.85
C GLU A 67 9.26 -19.22 -9.99
N ARG A 68 8.54 -20.33 -9.75
CA ARG A 68 8.27 -21.35 -10.79
C ARG A 68 7.52 -20.78 -11.99
N LEU A 69 6.52 -19.93 -11.76
CA LEU A 69 5.75 -19.29 -12.83
C LEU A 69 6.59 -18.31 -13.64
N ALA A 70 7.51 -17.58 -12.99
CA ALA A 70 8.41 -16.66 -13.68
C ALA A 70 9.37 -17.41 -14.61
N VAL A 71 9.90 -18.56 -14.17
CA VAL A 71 10.75 -19.42 -15.01
C VAL A 71 9.98 -19.94 -16.23
N GLN A 72 8.78 -20.48 -16.04
CA GLN A 72 7.93 -20.98 -17.13
C GLN A 72 7.60 -19.90 -18.18
N GLN A 73 7.39 -18.64 -17.75
CA GLN A 73 7.14 -17.52 -18.65
C GLN A 73 8.38 -17.11 -19.46
N SER A 74 9.59 -17.32 -18.93
CA SER A 74 10.83 -17.00 -19.64
C SER A 74 11.22 -18.04 -20.69
N GLU A 75 10.73 -19.28 -20.57
CA GLU A 75 11.03 -20.40 -21.47
C GLU A 75 10.13 -20.49 -22.71
N GLY A 76 9.36 -19.44 -23.02
CA GLY A 76 8.68 -19.31 -24.32
C GLY A 76 7.39 -20.11 -24.49
N VAL A 77 6.70 -20.47 -23.40
CA VAL A 77 5.34 -21.01 -23.51
C VAL A 77 4.37 -19.86 -23.83
N ASP A 78 4.17 -19.61 -25.12
CA ASP A 78 3.16 -18.67 -25.59
C ASP A 78 1.77 -19.10 -25.12
N ASN A 79 1.15 -18.23 -24.33
CA ASN A 79 -0.26 -18.27 -23.95
C ASN A 79 -0.69 -19.46 -23.07
N VAL A 80 -0.34 -19.38 -21.79
CA VAL A 80 -1.31 -19.73 -20.74
C VAL A 80 -1.30 -18.58 -19.75
N GLN A 81 -2.41 -17.85 -19.66
CA GLN A 81 -2.73 -17.08 -18.48
C GLN A 81 -2.87 -18.11 -17.35
N ALA A 82 -1.75 -18.56 -16.78
CA ALA A 82 -1.67 -19.70 -15.89
C ALA A 82 -2.69 -19.47 -14.79
N VAL A 83 -3.79 -20.22 -14.86
CA VAL A 83 -4.79 -20.24 -13.82
C VAL A 83 -4.14 -21.05 -12.72
N VAL A 84 -3.46 -20.33 -11.83
CA VAL A 84 -2.88 -20.95 -10.64
C VAL A 84 -4.06 -21.30 -9.75
N GLU A 85 -4.52 -22.54 -9.86
CA GLU A 85 -5.42 -23.12 -8.88
C GLU A 85 -4.71 -23.11 -7.53
N VAL A 86 -5.46 -22.72 -6.51
CA VAL A 86 -4.97 -22.68 -5.13
C VAL A 86 -4.79 -24.13 -4.70
N ASP A 87 -3.63 -24.49 -4.14
CA ASP A 87 -3.54 -25.76 -3.42
C ASP A 87 -4.66 -25.80 -2.38
N GLU A 88 -5.49 -26.83 -2.40
CA GLU A 88 -6.57 -27.01 -1.42
C GLU A 88 -6.07 -26.97 0.03
N GLU A 89 -4.76 -27.20 0.24
CA GLU A 89 -4.10 -27.23 1.55
C GLU A 89 -3.51 -25.87 2.03
N ASP A 90 -3.55 -24.79 1.24
CA ASP A 90 -3.05 -23.46 1.66
C ASP A 90 -4.18 -22.40 1.60
N PRO A 91 -4.93 -22.21 2.71
CA PRO A 91 -6.26 -21.59 2.66
C PRO A 91 -6.23 -20.12 2.20
N ASP A 92 -5.18 -19.36 2.55
CA ASP A 92 -5.04 -17.96 2.13
C ASP A 92 -3.61 -17.44 2.37
N PRO A 93 -2.66 -17.61 1.42
CA PRO A 93 -1.32 -17.02 1.52
C PRO A 93 -1.30 -15.53 1.88
N LEU A 94 -2.31 -14.74 1.45
CA LEU A 94 -2.36 -13.32 1.72
C LEU A 94 -2.49 -13.04 3.23
N VAL A 95 -3.17 -13.90 3.99
CA VAL A 95 -3.27 -13.76 5.46
C VAL A 95 -1.90 -13.85 6.12
N HIS A 96 -1.04 -14.78 5.67
CA HIS A 96 0.32 -14.90 6.19
C HIS A 96 1.15 -13.65 5.89
N TRP A 97 1.07 -13.13 4.66
CA TRP A 97 1.77 -11.90 4.28
C TRP A 97 1.29 -10.68 5.08
N LEU A 98 -0.02 -10.49 5.23
CA LEU A 98 -0.58 -9.37 5.99
C LEU A 98 -0.19 -9.44 7.47
N SER A 99 -0.20 -10.64 8.05
CA SER A 99 0.20 -10.86 9.44
C SER A 99 1.69 -10.58 9.62
N TYR A 100 2.52 -10.99 8.65
CA TYR A 100 3.95 -10.73 8.68
C TYR A 100 4.27 -9.23 8.53
N ILE A 101 3.66 -8.56 7.55
CA ILE A 101 3.83 -7.11 7.35
C ILE A 101 3.41 -6.35 8.59
N LYS A 102 2.25 -6.69 9.17
CA LYS A 102 1.75 -6.06 10.39
C LYS A 102 2.72 -6.27 11.55
N PHE A 103 3.11 -7.52 11.81
CA PHE A 103 4.07 -7.84 12.86
C PHE A 103 5.36 -7.02 12.69
N TYR A 104 5.93 -6.98 11.49
CA TYR A 104 7.16 -6.24 11.25
C TYR A 104 6.98 -4.72 11.44
N GLN A 105 5.86 -4.15 11.00
CA GLN A 105 5.55 -2.73 11.20
C GLN A 105 5.37 -2.36 12.67
N ASP A 106 4.80 -3.27 13.45
CA ASP A 106 4.55 -3.08 14.89
C ASP A 106 5.84 -3.28 15.70
N THR A 107 6.69 -4.26 15.33
CA THR A 107 7.94 -4.59 16.04
C THR A 107 9.12 -3.71 15.63
N TYR A 108 9.22 -3.35 14.35
CA TYR A 108 10.35 -2.57 13.80
C TYR A 108 9.84 -1.32 13.06
N PRO A 109 9.25 -0.35 13.78
CA PRO A 109 8.58 0.81 13.20
C PRO A 109 9.51 1.73 12.39
N SER A 110 10.80 1.78 12.74
CA SER A 110 11.83 2.62 12.12
C SER A 110 12.50 1.98 10.90
N ASP A 111 12.41 0.65 10.76
CA ASP A 111 13.05 -0.10 9.67
C ASP A 111 12.19 -0.05 8.40
N THR A 112 12.19 1.13 7.77
CA THR A 112 11.38 1.41 6.57
C THR A 112 11.85 0.62 5.35
N GLN A 113 13.15 0.29 5.27
CA GLN A 113 13.73 -0.49 4.18
C GLN A 113 13.23 -1.92 4.19
N GLN A 114 13.30 -2.63 5.34
CA GLN A 114 12.79 -4.00 5.40
C GLN A 114 11.26 -4.05 5.26
N GLN A 115 10.54 -3.06 5.79
CA GLN A 115 9.10 -2.93 5.52
C GLN A 115 8.81 -2.81 4.01
N PHE A 116 9.60 -2.03 3.26
CA PHE A 116 9.47 -1.92 1.81
C PHE A 116 9.76 -3.25 1.11
N LEU A 117 10.89 -3.89 1.42
CA LEU A 117 11.29 -5.18 0.85
C LEU A 117 10.23 -6.27 1.11
N LEU A 118 9.61 -6.26 2.29
CA LEU A 118 8.57 -7.21 2.64
C LEU A 118 7.29 -7.01 1.80
N MET A 119 6.89 -5.75 1.55
CA MET A 119 5.77 -5.43 0.66
C MET A 119 6.09 -5.77 -0.80
N GLU A 120 7.33 -5.56 -1.23
CA GLU A 120 7.80 -5.95 -2.57
C GLU A 120 7.71 -7.47 -2.76
N ARG A 121 8.25 -8.25 -1.81
CA ARG A 121 8.18 -9.72 -1.81
C ARG A 121 6.74 -10.21 -1.83
N CYS A 122 5.87 -9.65 -1.00
CA CYS A 122 4.44 -9.94 -0.99
C CYS A 122 3.80 -9.67 -2.36
N THR A 123 4.08 -8.50 -2.93
CA THR A 123 3.52 -8.09 -4.22
C THR A 123 3.96 -9.04 -5.32
N ARG A 124 5.27 -9.31 -5.44
CA ARG A 124 5.83 -10.25 -6.42
C ARG A 124 5.24 -11.67 -6.29
N SER A 125 5.06 -12.15 -5.07
CA SER A 125 4.59 -13.52 -4.80
C SER A 125 3.11 -13.73 -5.12
N LEU A 126 2.29 -12.72 -4.85
CA LEU A 126 0.83 -12.85 -4.97
C LEU A 126 0.28 -12.26 -6.28
N MET A 127 1.07 -11.44 -6.99
CA MET A 127 0.68 -10.85 -8.27
C MET A 127 0.20 -11.87 -9.33
N PRO A 128 0.86 -13.04 -9.50
CA PRO A 128 0.42 -14.03 -10.48
C PRO A 128 -0.91 -14.72 -10.09
N VAL A 129 -1.29 -14.67 -8.81
CA VAL A 129 -2.44 -15.40 -8.27
C VAL A 129 -3.72 -14.59 -8.48
N ARG A 130 -4.50 -14.97 -9.51
CA ARG A 130 -5.67 -14.23 -9.97
C ARG A 130 -6.76 -14.01 -8.91
N LYS A 131 -6.86 -14.91 -7.92
CA LYS A 131 -7.82 -14.77 -6.80
C LYS A 131 -7.64 -13.45 -6.04
N TYR A 132 -6.41 -12.93 -5.94
CA TYR A 132 -6.11 -11.68 -5.24
C TYR A 132 -6.18 -10.44 -6.13
N ALA A 133 -6.36 -10.60 -7.45
CA ALA A 133 -6.29 -9.48 -8.40
C ALA A 133 -7.27 -8.35 -8.05
N ASN A 134 -8.40 -8.67 -7.42
CA ASN A 134 -9.39 -7.70 -6.94
C ASN A 134 -9.67 -7.80 -5.43
N ASP A 135 -8.80 -8.47 -4.67
CA ASP A 135 -8.88 -8.48 -3.21
C ASP A 135 -8.41 -7.13 -2.66
N VAL A 136 -9.29 -6.43 -1.96
CA VAL A 136 -9.01 -5.11 -1.39
C VAL A 136 -7.80 -5.15 -0.44
N ARG A 137 -7.58 -6.26 0.27
CA ARG A 137 -6.43 -6.42 1.17
C ARG A 137 -5.12 -6.40 0.39
N PHE A 138 -5.05 -7.13 -0.72
CA PHE A 138 -3.87 -7.17 -1.58
C PHE A 138 -3.64 -5.83 -2.30
N ILE A 139 -4.71 -5.24 -2.84
CA ILE A 139 -4.64 -3.93 -3.52
C ILE A 139 -4.07 -2.86 -2.59
N ARG A 140 -4.44 -2.87 -1.31
CA ARG A 140 -3.86 -1.95 -0.32
C ARG A 140 -2.35 -2.15 -0.17
N VAL A 141 -1.86 -3.40 -0.14
CA VAL A 141 -0.40 -3.66 -0.10
C VAL A 141 0.27 -3.10 -1.35
N CYS A 142 -0.30 -3.32 -2.53
CA CYS A 142 0.24 -2.79 -3.80
C CYS A 142 0.26 -1.26 -3.84
N ILE A 143 -0.77 -0.59 -3.31
CA ILE A 143 -0.83 0.88 -3.24
C ILE A 143 0.26 1.42 -2.32
N ILE A 144 0.41 0.84 -1.12
CA ILE A 144 1.44 1.27 -0.15
C ILE A 144 2.83 1.00 -0.72
N TYR A 145 3.04 -0.13 -1.38
CA TYR A 145 4.28 -0.42 -2.09
C TYR A 145 4.57 0.64 -3.14
N ALA A 146 3.60 0.96 -4.01
CA ALA A 146 3.76 1.96 -5.06
C ALA A 146 4.14 3.35 -4.50
N ASP A 147 3.46 3.80 -3.45
CA ASP A 147 3.71 5.11 -2.82
C ASP A 147 5.13 5.24 -2.21
N LYS A 148 5.74 4.11 -1.85
CA LYS A 148 7.15 4.05 -1.39
C LYS A 148 8.18 4.00 -2.52
N THR A 149 7.77 3.89 -3.78
CA THR A 149 8.69 3.91 -4.93
C THR A 149 8.89 5.34 -5.45
N SER A 150 9.99 5.57 -6.17
CA SER A 150 10.25 6.86 -6.82
C SER A 150 9.28 7.17 -7.97
N CYS A 151 8.68 6.15 -8.59
CA CYS A 151 7.81 6.27 -9.77
C CYS A 151 6.46 5.56 -9.55
N PRO A 152 5.61 6.00 -8.61
CA PRO A 152 4.35 5.33 -8.28
C PRO A 152 3.43 5.17 -9.48
N GLY A 153 3.40 6.15 -10.39
CA GLY A 153 2.58 6.11 -11.61
C GLY A 153 2.89 4.93 -12.52
N ASP A 154 4.16 4.51 -12.61
CA ASP A 154 4.56 3.38 -13.45
C ASP A 154 4.19 2.04 -12.81
N ILE A 155 4.26 1.95 -11.48
CA ILE A 155 3.74 0.81 -10.73
C ILE A 155 2.22 0.65 -10.99
N PHE A 156 1.45 1.73 -10.92
CA PHE A 156 0.01 1.68 -11.23
C PHE A 156 -0.28 1.29 -12.69
N LYS A 157 0.48 1.83 -13.67
CA LYS A 157 0.36 1.41 -15.07
C LYS A 157 0.61 -0.08 -15.23
N PHE A 158 1.64 -0.61 -14.58
CA PHE A 158 1.98 -2.03 -14.59
C PHE A 158 0.88 -2.90 -13.95
N LEU A 159 0.41 -2.53 -12.76
CA LEU A 159 -0.70 -3.24 -12.08
C LEU A 159 -1.96 -3.28 -12.94
N ASN A 160 -2.32 -2.18 -13.60
CA ASN A 160 -3.46 -2.14 -14.52
C ASN A 160 -3.22 -3.01 -15.78
N LYS A 161 -1.99 -3.08 -16.31
CA LYS A 161 -1.63 -4.01 -17.41
C LYS A 161 -1.85 -5.46 -16.97
N GLN A 162 -1.45 -5.79 -15.74
CA GLN A 162 -1.68 -7.09 -15.10
C GLN A 162 -3.12 -7.33 -14.63
N LYS A 163 -4.07 -6.42 -14.90
CA LYS A 163 -5.49 -6.49 -14.51
C LYS A 163 -5.74 -6.49 -12.99
N ILE A 164 -4.79 -6.00 -12.20
CA ILE A 164 -4.91 -5.88 -10.75
C ILE A 164 -5.67 -4.59 -10.41
N GLY A 165 -6.62 -4.68 -9.48
CA GLY A 165 -7.47 -3.57 -9.06
C GLY A 165 -8.52 -3.15 -10.09
N SER A 166 -8.66 -3.89 -11.20
CA SER A 166 -9.50 -3.50 -12.33
C SER A 166 -10.97 -3.26 -11.97
N VAL A 167 -11.53 -4.00 -11.01
CA VAL A 167 -12.90 -3.81 -10.52
C VAL A 167 -12.98 -3.23 -9.11
N THR A 168 -11.88 -2.70 -8.56
CA THR A 168 -11.84 -2.18 -7.19
C THR A 168 -11.68 -0.67 -7.19
N ALA A 169 -12.65 0.06 -6.65
CA ALA A 169 -12.66 1.53 -6.63
C ALA A 169 -11.40 2.11 -5.98
N LEU A 170 -10.91 1.47 -4.91
CA LEU A 170 -9.72 1.90 -4.18
C LEU A 170 -8.48 2.04 -5.09
N PHE A 171 -8.31 1.13 -6.05
CA PHE A 171 -7.20 1.17 -7.00
C PHE A 171 -7.28 2.42 -7.89
N TRP A 172 -8.45 2.68 -8.47
CA TRP A 172 -8.67 3.83 -9.35
C TRP A 172 -8.54 5.16 -8.61
N ILE A 173 -9.05 5.23 -7.37
CA ILE A 173 -8.91 6.41 -6.51
C ILE A 173 -7.44 6.70 -6.22
N ALA A 174 -6.67 5.69 -5.83
CA ALA A 174 -5.25 5.85 -5.51
C ALA A 174 -4.43 6.25 -6.74
N TRP A 175 -4.69 5.64 -7.90
CA TRP A 175 -3.99 6.00 -9.13
C TRP A 175 -4.30 7.44 -9.57
N ALA A 176 -5.57 7.85 -9.50
CA ALA A 176 -5.96 9.22 -9.82
C ALA A 176 -5.33 10.24 -8.85
N TRP A 177 -5.20 9.88 -7.57
CA TRP A 177 -4.49 10.69 -6.58
C TRP A 177 -3.01 10.86 -6.91
N VAL A 178 -2.32 9.79 -7.34
CA VAL A 178 -0.91 9.89 -7.78
C VAL A 178 -0.77 10.81 -8.99
N ALA A 179 -1.68 10.72 -9.96
CA ALA A 179 -1.69 11.62 -11.12
C ALA A 179 -1.97 13.08 -10.72
N GLU A 180 -2.94 13.30 -9.84
CA GLU A 180 -3.28 14.62 -9.28
C GLU A 180 -2.09 15.24 -8.53
N LYS A 181 -1.43 14.46 -7.65
CA LYS A 181 -0.23 14.90 -6.90
C LYS A 181 0.93 15.23 -7.84
N GLY A 182 1.03 14.55 -8.97
CA GLY A 182 1.99 14.85 -10.04
C GLY A 182 1.61 16.01 -10.95
N GLY A 183 0.47 16.69 -10.72
CA GLY A 183 -0.01 17.81 -11.54
C GLY A 183 -0.66 17.40 -12.86
N ASP A 184 -0.76 16.10 -13.17
CA ASP A 184 -1.41 15.61 -14.40
C ASP A 184 -2.91 15.40 -14.17
N TYR A 185 -3.62 16.53 -14.05
CA TYR A 185 -5.04 16.55 -13.77
C TYR A 185 -5.89 15.96 -14.91
N ALA A 186 -5.45 16.12 -16.16
CA ALA A 186 -6.12 15.56 -17.32
C ALA A 186 -6.05 14.02 -17.29
N PHE A 187 -4.91 13.45 -16.90
CA PHE A 187 -4.78 12.01 -16.72
C PHE A 187 -5.56 11.51 -15.50
N ALA A 188 -5.57 12.25 -14.38
CA ALA A 188 -6.38 11.91 -13.21
C ALA A 188 -7.88 11.77 -13.55
N GLU A 189 -8.44 12.69 -14.34
CA GLU A 189 -9.83 12.60 -14.82
C GLU A 189 -10.05 11.37 -15.70
N LYS A 190 -9.13 11.05 -16.63
CA LYS A 190 -9.18 9.84 -17.46
C LYS A 190 -9.18 8.56 -16.61
N ILE A 191 -8.40 8.52 -15.53
CA ILE A 191 -8.38 7.39 -14.59
C ILE A 191 -9.75 7.21 -13.92
N PHE A 192 -10.37 8.30 -13.43
CA PHE A 192 -11.70 8.21 -12.82
C PHE A 192 -12.76 7.70 -13.81
N VAL A 193 -12.80 8.26 -15.02
CA VAL A 193 -13.73 7.84 -16.09
C VAL A 193 -13.54 6.35 -16.41
N LYS A 194 -12.29 5.89 -16.50
CA LYS A 194 -11.97 4.48 -16.76
C LYS A 194 -12.39 3.57 -15.60
N GLY A 195 -12.20 3.99 -14.34
CA GLY A 195 -12.68 3.23 -13.18
C GLY A 195 -14.20 3.09 -13.15
N LEU A 196 -14.93 4.15 -13.54
CA LEU A 196 -16.38 4.13 -13.63
C LEU A 196 -16.89 3.23 -14.76
N SER A 197 -16.24 3.26 -15.94
CA SER A 197 -16.61 2.37 -17.05
C SER A 197 -16.36 0.89 -16.71
N LYS A 198 -15.39 0.60 -15.83
CA LYS A 198 -15.14 -0.74 -15.26
C LYS A 198 -16.10 -1.12 -14.13
N ARG A 199 -17.03 -0.22 -13.74
CA ARG A 199 -17.97 -0.40 -12.61
C ARG A 199 -17.26 -0.81 -11.32
N ALA A 200 -16.11 -0.19 -11.07
CA ALA A 200 -15.26 -0.55 -9.94
C ALA A 200 -15.97 -0.29 -8.59
N LYS A 201 -15.95 -1.28 -7.70
CA LYS A 201 -16.74 -1.26 -6.45
C LYS A 201 -15.90 -0.76 -5.26
N PRO A 202 -16.49 0.01 -4.33
CA PRO A 202 -17.85 0.56 -4.37
C PRO A 202 -17.99 1.75 -5.34
N VAL A 203 -18.93 1.69 -6.28
CA VAL A 203 -19.10 2.71 -7.34
C VAL A 203 -19.40 4.09 -6.75
N LYS A 204 -20.31 4.15 -5.77
CA LYS A 204 -20.66 5.40 -5.07
C LYS A 204 -19.44 6.08 -4.43
N GLN A 205 -18.48 5.30 -3.94
CA GLN A 205 -17.25 5.83 -3.36
C GLN A 205 -16.36 6.43 -4.45
N LEU A 206 -16.25 5.78 -5.61
CA LEU A 206 -15.49 6.28 -6.75
C LEU A 206 -16.09 7.59 -7.29
N GLU A 207 -17.41 7.65 -7.46
CA GLU A 207 -18.13 8.86 -7.89
C GLU A 207 -17.95 10.01 -6.90
N ALA A 208 -18.07 9.73 -5.60
CA ALA A 208 -17.86 10.73 -4.56
C ALA A 208 -16.43 11.30 -4.61
N ARG A 209 -15.42 10.45 -4.80
CA ARG A 209 -14.02 10.88 -4.92
C ARG A 209 -13.76 11.67 -6.20
N GLN A 210 -14.34 11.28 -7.35
CA GLN A 210 -14.25 12.07 -8.58
C GLN A 210 -14.89 13.46 -8.40
N LYS A 211 -16.05 13.54 -7.75
CA LYS A 211 -16.71 14.82 -7.45
C LYS A 211 -15.83 15.72 -6.57
N GLN A 212 -15.16 15.15 -5.56
CA GLN A 212 -14.21 15.88 -4.72
C GLN A 212 -13.00 16.38 -5.54
N PHE A 213 -12.44 15.54 -6.41
CA PHE A 213 -11.37 15.91 -7.33
C PHE A 213 -11.78 17.08 -8.24
N ARG A 214 -12.92 16.98 -8.93
CA ARG A 214 -13.43 18.05 -9.81
C ARG A 214 -13.66 19.37 -9.07
N ARG A 215 -14.10 19.32 -7.80
CA ARG A 215 -14.22 20.52 -6.95
C ARG A 215 -12.86 21.15 -6.64
N ARG A 216 -11.83 20.36 -6.35
CA ARG A 216 -10.46 20.86 -6.17
C ARG A 216 -9.93 21.48 -7.46
N MET A 217 -10.18 20.83 -8.60
CA MET A 217 -9.80 21.37 -9.91
C MET A 217 -10.45 22.71 -10.23
N SER A 218 -11.77 22.84 -10.05
CA SER A 218 -12.46 24.11 -10.29
C SER A 218 -11.87 25.25 -9.46
N ARG A 219 -11.53 25.01 -8.19
CA ARG A 219 -10.84 25.99 -7.34
C ARG A 219 -9.42 26.30 -7.82
N HIS A 220 -8.66 25.28 -8.20
CA HIS A 220 -7.30 25.46 -8.72
C HIS A 220 -7.28 26.36 -9.95
N TRP A 221 -8.16 26.11 -10.92
CA TRP A 221 -8.28 26.94 -12.12
C TRP A 221 -8.74 28.36 -11.80
N LEU A 222 -9.77 28.53 -10.96
CA LEU A 222 -10.25 29.86 -10.55
C LEU A 222 -9.17 30.70 -9.85
N ASN A 223 -8.34 30.08 -9.01
CA ASN A 223 -7.26 30.79 -8.33
C ASN A 223 -6.12 31.15 -9.28
N ASN A 224 -5.79 30.27 -10.22
CA ASN A 224 -4.73 30.53 -11.21
C ASN A 224 -5.13 31.65 -12.19
N SER A 225 -6.42 31.72 -12.57
CA SER A 225 -6.94 32.84 -13.38
C SER A 225 -6.80 34.18 -12.67
N LYS A 226 -7.12 34.25 -11.37
CA LYS A 226 -7.03 35.49 -10.58
C LYS A 226 -5.60 35.97 -10.37
N GLN A 227 -4.64 35.06 -10.20
CA GLN A 227 -3.22 35.43 -10.08
C GLN A 227 -2.67 36.01 -11.39
N GLN A 228 -3.11 35.51 -12.55
CA GLN A 228 -2.73 36.08 -13.85
C GLN A 228 -3.32 37.48 -14.08
N ASP A 229 -4.51 37.76 -13.52
CA ASP A 229 -5.13 39.09 -13.61
C ASP A 229 -4.48 40.12 -12.68
N GLU A 230 -3.94 39.71 -11.52
CA GLU A 230 -3.24 40.60 -10.57
C GLU A 230 -1.80 40.94 -11.01
N ASP A 231 -1.05 39.97 -11.56
CA ASP A 231 0.33 40.19 -12.06
C ASP A 231 0.37 41.03 -13.36
N GLY A 232 -0.78 41.23 -14.01
CA GLY A 232 -0.92 42.04 -15.23
C GLY A 232 -1.26 43.52 -14.99
N ILE A 233 -1.44 43.94 -13.73
CA ILE A 233 -1.84 45.32 -13.37
C ILE A 233 -0.64 46.18 -12.93
N ASP A 234 0.54 45.57 -12.71
CA ASP A 234 1.75 46.25 -12.20
C ASP A 234 2.89 46.37 -13.25
N GLN A 235 2.55 46.45 -14.55
CA GLN A 235 3.49 46.77 -15.65
C GLN A 235 3.13 48.07 -16.37
#